data_AF-A0A657AT37-F1
#
_entry.id   AF-A0A657AT37-F1
#
_cell.length_a   1.000
_cell.length_b   1.000
_cell.length_c   1.000
_cell.angle_alpha   90.00
_cell.angle_beta   90.00
_cell.angle_gamma   90.00
#
_symmetry.space_group_name_H-M   'P 1'
#
loop_
_entity.id
_entity.type
_entity.pdbx_description
1 polymer ?
#
loop_
_entity_poly.entity_id
_entity_poly.type
_entity_poly.pdbx_seq_one_letter_code
_entity_poly.pdbx_strand_id
1 'polypeptide(L)'
;MLLVSWGALDRDFVVTQLYFQTFSQADAFLYGSLVALIHKNGGQAPYKFCMSVVVAVTLFCVIGEVLAQQSLFSAMRLMSSPAMFDNNWGFGIGYTIVGFSSLALILYVLYSSSKLKAILFEGRFMVYTGKISYGLYIYHYPIIHLIERYGGEMSNSDRILGYGGGLALTYMISSVSYKYFESPILVRKSRYS
;
A
#
# COMPACT_ATOMS: atom_id res chain seq x y z
N MET A 1 -33.72 7.88 2.38
CA MET A 1 -33.28 7.74 3.78
C MET A 1 -33.30 6.25 4.12
N LEU A 2 -32.28 5.51 3.67
CA LEU A 2 -32.12 4.08 3.98
C LEU A 2 -31.22 3.99 5.20
N LEU A 3 -31.82 3.84 6.37
CA LEU A 3 -31.11 3.51 7.60
C LEU A 3 -30.67 2.04 7.50
N VAL A 4 -29.50 1.82 6.90
CA VAL A 4 -28.81 0.52 6.94
C VAL A 4 -28.48 0.24 8.40
N SER A 5 -29.04 -0.85 8.94
CA SER A 5 -28.67 -1.35 10.26
C SER A 5 -27.22 -1.86 10.16
N TRP A 6 -26.29 -1.09 10.72
CA TRP A 6 -24.85 -1.38 10.70
C TRP A 6 -24.45 -2.70 11.39
N GLY A 7 -25.40 -3.40 12.01
CA GLY A 7 -25.18 -4.69 12.69
C GLY A 7 -25.29 -5.94 11.79
N ALA A 8 -25.69 -5.80 10.51
CA ALA A 8 -25.93 -6.94 9.61
C ALA A 8 -25.26 -6.80 8.24
N LEU A 9 -24.18 -6.03 8.15
CA LEU A 9 -23.32 -6.07 6.96
C LEU A 9 -22.51 -7.36 7.00
N ASP A 10 -23.00 -8.36 6.30
CA ASP A 10 -22.28 -9.61 6.06
C ASP A 10 -20.91 -9.29 5.43
N ARG A 11 -19.84 -9.93 5.92
CA ARG A 11 -18.46 -9.68 5.48
C ARG A 11 -18.38 -9.83 3.96
N ASP A 12 -19.11 -10.80 3.42
CA ASP A 12 -19.19 -11.08 1.99
C ASP A 12 -19.90 -9.98 1.19
N PHE A 13 -20.93 -9.35 1.77
CA PHE A 13 -21.58 -8.19 1.14
C PHE A 13 -20.64 -6.99 1.08
N VAL A 14 -19.90 -6.71 2.16
CA VAL A 14 -18.94 -5.61 2.22
C VAL A 14 -17.81 -5.82 1.22
N VAL A 15 -17.21 -7.01 1.18
CA VAL A 15 -16.12 -7.33 0.25
C VAL A 15 -16.60 -7.36 -1.19
N THR A 16 -17.78 -7.88 -1.49
CA THR A 16 -18.23 -8.03 -2.89
C THR A 16 -18.82 -6.75 -3.45
N GLN A 17 -19.56 -5.98 -2.63
CA GLN A 17 -20.21 -4.76 -3.08
C GLN A 17 -19.32 -3.55 -2.81
N LEU A 18 -18.92 -3.25 -1.57
CA LEU A 18 -18.16 -2.02 -1.31
C LEU A 18 -16.73 -2.02 -1.90
N TYR A 19 -16.06 -3.18 -2.00
CA TYR A 19 -14.69 -3.21 -2.55
C TYR A 19 -14.65 -2.84 -4.04
N PHE A 20 -15.55 -3.43 -4.83
CA PHE A 20 -15.54 -3.30 -6.28
C PHE A 20 -16.33 -2.07 -6.77
N GLN A 21 -17.12 -1.43 -5.91
CA GLN A 21 -17.85 -0.21 -6.25
C GLN A 21 -16.91 0.99 -6.32
N THR A 22 -16.72 1.56 -7.51
CA THR A 22 -15.93 2.78 -7.73
C THR A 22 -16.38 3.95 -6.85
N PHE A 23 -17.69 4.07 -6.57
CA PHE A 23 -18.23 5.14 -5.74
C PHE A 23 -17.78 5.07 -4.28
N SER A 24 -17.50 3.88 -3.76
CA SER A 24 -16.95 3.69 -2.42
C SER A 24 -15.47 4.11 -2.32
N GLN A 25 -14.79 4.27 -3.47
CA GLN A 25 -13.41 4.73 -3.57
C GLN A 25 -13.31 6.16 -4.17
N ALA A 26 -14.42 6.91 -4.19
CA ALA A 26 -14.48 8.26 -4.76
C ALA A 26 -13.52 9.24 -4.06
N ASP A 27 -13.24 9.02 -2.79
CA ASP A 27 -12.28 9.78 -1.98
C ASP A 27 -10.85 9.76 -2.57
N ALA A 28 -10.39 8.61 -3.09
CA ALA A 28 -9.08 8.52 -3.74
C ALA A 28 -8.99 9.44 -4.99
N PHE A 29 -10.04 9.49 -5.80
CA PHE A 29 -10.12 10.39 -6.96
C PHE A 29 -10.19 11.87 -6.53
N LEU A 30 -10.90 12.18 -5.45
CA LEU A 30 -10.97 13.52 -4.88
C LEU A 30 -9.61 13.98 -4.36
N TYR A 31 -8.86 13.10 -3.69
CA TYR A 31 -7.49 13.41 -3.26
C TYR A 31 -6.58 13.67 -4.45
N GLY A 32 -6.64 12.86 -5.50
CA GLY A 32 -5.86 13.08 -6.73
C GLY A 32 -6.19 14.42 -7.41
N SER A 33 -7.49 14.75 -7.54
CA SER A 33 -7.92 16.01 -8.14
C SER A 33 -7.53 17.22 -7.29
N LEU A 34 -7.58 17.11 -5.96
CA LEU A 34 -7.14 18.16 -5.04
C LEU A 34 -5.66 18.49 -5.22
N VAL A 35 -4.78 17.47 -5.31
CA VAL A 35 -3.35 17.70 -5.58
C VAL A 35 -3.16 18.42 -6.91
N ALA A 36 -3.85 17.96 -7.97
CA ALA A 36 -3.75 18.56 -9.28
C ALA A 36 -4.17 20.03 -9.29
N LEU A 37 -5.23 20.40 -8.55
CA LEU A 37 -5.69 21.78 -8.40
C LEU A 37 -4.69 22.63 -7.62
N ILE A 38 -4.15 22.13 -6.51
CA ILE A 38 -3.12 22.85 -5.73
C ILE A 38 -1.88 23.10 -6.58
N HIS A 39 -1.46 22.11 -7.36
CA HIS A 39 -0.33 22.21 -8.28
C HIS A 39 -0.57 23.23 -9.39
N LYS A 40 -1.74 23.16 -10.06
CA LYS A 40 -2.11 24.08 -11.14
C LYS A 40 -2.18 25.53 -10.67
N ASN A 41 -2.71 25.77 -9.48
CA ASN A 41 -2.90 27.13 -8.95
C ASN A 41 -1.64 27.72 -8.30
N GLY A 42 -0.49 27.01 -8.32
CA GLY A 42 0.75 27.47 -7.71
C GLY A 42 0.68 27.62 -6.18
N GLY A 43 -0.33 27.03 -5.54
CA GLY A 43 -0.53 27.12 -4.11
C GLY A 43 0.55 26.35 -3.35
N GLN A 44 0.96 26.86 -2.19
CA GLN A 44 1.79 26.11 -1.26
C GLN A 44 0.91 25.09 -0.52
N ALA A 45 1.19 23.81 -0.70
CA ALA A 45 0.47 22.75 0.01
C ALA A 45 1.00 22.59 1.44
N PRO A 46 0.13 22.34 2.44
CA PRO A 46 0.53 22.12 3.83
C PRO A 46 1.10 20.69 4.05
N TYR A 47 2.07 20.27 3.22
CA TYR A 47 2.58 18.90 3.20
C TYR A 47 3.14 18.44 4.54
N LYS A 48 3.75 19.33 5.34
CA LYS A 48 4.30 18.99 6.67
C LYS A 48 3.21 18.57 7.65
N PHE A 49 2.08 19.28 7.63
CA PHE A 49 0.92 18.95 8.48
C PHE A 49 0.29 17.62 8.05
N CYS A 50 0.08 17.41 6.75
CA CYS A 50 -0.42 16.14 6.23
C CYS A 50 0.49 14.97 6.63
N MET A 51 1.81 15.12 6.48
CA MET A 51 2.77 14.10 6.89
C MET A 51 2.80 13.86 8.40
N SER A 52 2.68 14.89 9.24
CA SER A 52 2.62 14.70 10.69
C SER A 52 1.37 13.93 11.12
N VAL A 53 0.24 14.17 10.46
CA VAL A 53 -0.99 13.40 10.70
C VAL A 53 -0.80 11.94 10.31
N VAL A 54 -0.23 11.66 9.14
CA VAL A 54 0.05 10.29 8.69
C VAL A 54 0.97 9.58 9.67
N VAL A 55 2.09 10.20 10.05
CA VAL A 55 3.04 9.61 11.01
C VAL A 55 2.38 9.34 12.36
N ALA A 56 1.57 10.28 12.88
CA ALA A 56 0.86 10.10 14.14
C ALA A 56 -0.14 8.94 14.09
N VAL A 57 -0.93 8.84 13.00
CA VAL A 57 -1.89 7.74 12.80
C VAL A 57 -1.16 6.41 12.66
N THR A 58 -0.08 6.33 11.86
CA THR A 58 0.71 5.11 11.70
C THR A 58 1.32 4.66 13.04
N LEU A 59 1.92 5.58 13.80
CA LEU A 59 2.48 5.26 15.11
C LEU A 59 1.39 4.78 16.08
N PHE A 60 0.23 5.43 16.10
CA PHE A 60 -0.91 5.00 16.91
C PHE A 60 -1.36 3.58 16.57
N CYS A 61 -1.53 3.26 15.27
CA CYS A 61 -1.90 1.92 14.82
C CYS A 61 -0.85 0.86 15.19
N VAL A 62 0.43 1.15 14.96
CA VAL A 62 1.53 0.22 15.29
C VAL A 62 1.62 -0.01 16.79
N ILE A 63 1.54 1.04 17.61
CA ILE A 63 1.57 0.92 19.07
C ILE A 63 0.36 0.12 19.56
N GLY A 64 -0.84 0.41 19.06
CA GLY A 64 -2.05 -0.34 19.41
C GLY A 64 -1.91 -1.84 19.12
N GLU A 65 -1.38 -2.18 17.95
CA GLU A 65 -1.18 -3.58 17.52
C GLU A 65 -0.11 -4.30 18.35
N VAL A 66 1.00 -3.62 18.66
CA VAL A 66 2.07 -4.17 19.50
C VAL A 66 1.60 -4.38 20.93
N LEU A 67 0.82 -3.46 21.50
CA LEU A 67 0.27 -3.59 22.86
C LEU A 67 -0.77 -4.71 22.94
N ALA A 68 -1.61 -4.87 21.91
CA ALA A 68 -2.65 -5.89 21.88
C ALA A 68 -2.08 -7.31 21.75
N GLN A 69 -1.08 -7.52 20.90
CA GLN A 69 -0.54 -8.86 20.61
C GLN A 69 0.80 -9.17 21.28
N GLN A 70 1.39 -8.20 22.01
CA GLN A 70 2.70 -8.32 22.68
C GLN A 70 3.83 -8.81 21.76
N SER A 71 3.71 -8.56 20.45
CA SER A 71 4.65 -9.01 19.43
C SER A 71 4.93 -7.87 18.47
N LEU A 72 6.20 -7.64 18.13
CA LEU A 72 6.56 -6.71 17.07
C LEU A 72 6.16 -7.25 15.68
N PHE A 73 6.03 -8.58 15.55
CA PHE A 73 5.67 -9.22 14.29
C PHE A 73 4.18 -9.06 13.94
N SER A 74 3.32 -8.77 14.91
CA SER A 74 1.92 -8.43 14.64
C SER A 74 1.80 -7.13 13.84
N ALA A 75 2.75 -6.19 13.96
CA ALA A 75 2.77 -4.98 13.14
C ALA A 75 2.92 -5.28 11.64
N MET A 76 3.54 -6.40 11.25
CA MET A 76 3.58 -6.83 9.84
C MET A 76 2.20 -7.29 9.34
N ARG A 77 1.27 -7.65 10.24
CA ARG A 77 -0.12 -7.92 9.87
C ARG A 77 -0.84 -6.67 9.39
N LEU A 78 -0.44 -5.47 9.81
CA LEU A 78 -0.99 -4.21 9.27
C LEU A 78 -0.73 -4.06 7.76
N MET A 79 0.27 -4.78 7.23
CA MET A 79 0.55 -4.87 5.79
C MET A 79 -0.23 -6.00 5.09
N SER A 80 -0.87 -6.88 5.85
CA SER A 80 -1.66 -7.98 5.33
C SER A 80 -3.15 -7.61 5.31
N SER A 81 -3.74 -7.77 4.12
CA SER A 81 -5.17 -7.62 3.85
C SER A 81 -6.07 -8.13 5.00
N PRO A 82 -5.91 -9.35 5.55
CA PRO A 82 -6.86 -9.89 6.54
C PRO A 82 -6.99 -9.07 7.84
N ALA A 83 -5.93 -8.45 8.33
CA ALA A 83 -5.97 -7.72 9.61
C ALA A 83 -6.69 -6.37 9.52
N MET A 84 -6.70 -5.74 8.34
CA MET A 84 -7.52 -4.56 8.07
C MET A 84 -9.01 -4.92 7.86
N PHE A 85 -9.31 -6.16 7.49
CA PHE A 85 -10.64 -6.61 7.06
C PHE A 85 -11.36 -7.53 8.06
N ASP A 86 -10.80 -7.77 9.24
CA ASP A 86 -11.43 -8.65 10.24
C ASP A 86 -12.60 -8.01 11.01
N ASN A 87 -12.69 -6.68 11.02
CA ASN A 87 -13.75 -5.94 11.70
C ASN A 87 -14.50 -5.03 10.71
N ASN A 88 -15.84 -5.13 10.66
CA ASN A 88 -16.71 -4.49 9.65
C ASN A 88 -16.53 -2.97 9.46
N TRP A 89 -15.93 -2.28 10.43
CA TRP A 89 -15.69 -0.83 10.42
C TRP A 89 -14.38 -0.43 9.73
N GLY A 90 -13.39 -1.34 9.70
CA GLY A 90 -12.09 -1.11 9.08
C GLY A 90 -12.17 -0.94 7.57
N PHE A 91 -13.23 -1.49 6.95
CA PHE A 91 -13.39 -1.48 5.51
C PHE A 91 -13.55 -0.08 4.91
N GLY A 92 -14.36 0.80 5.50
CA GLY A 92 -14.56 2.15 4.95
C GLY A 92 -13.43 3.11 5.33
N ILE A 93 -13.12 3.18 6.62
CA ILE A 93 -12.15 4.16 7.16
C ILE A 93 -10.72 3.82 6.75
N GLY A 94 -10.38 2.53 6.62
CA GLY A 94 -9.04 2.08 6.23
C GLY A 94 -8.64 2.61 4.85
N TYR A 95 -9.50 2.49 3.83
CA TYR A 95 -9.19 3.00 2.50
C TYR A 95 -9.06 4.53 2.46
N THR A 96 -9.88 5.26 3.21
CA THR A 96 -9.74 6.72 3.31
C THR A 96 -8.42 7.12 3.98
N ILE A 97 -7.97 6.40 5.01
CA ILE A 97 -6.65 6.61 5.63
C ILE A 97 -5.53 6.33 4.62
N VAL A 98 -5.62 5.26 3.84
CA VAL A 98 -4.64 4.93 2.78
C VAL A 98 -4.63 6.00 1.68
N GLY A 99 -5.80 6.46 1.24
CA GLY A 99 -5.96 7.54 0.27
C GLY A 99 -5.35 8.85 0.77
N PHE A 100 -5.64 9.23 2.01
CA PHE A 100 -5.05 10.42 2.65
C PHE A 100 -3.53 10.28 2.85
N SER A 101 -3.04 9.09 3.18
CA SER A 101 -1.61 8.82 3.29
C SER A 101 -0.91 8.98 1.94
N SER A 102 -1.54 8.48 0.87
CA SER A 102 -1.07 8.64 -0.50
C SER A 102 -1.03 10.11 -0.91
N LEU A 103 -2.09 10.88 -0.59
CA LEU A 103 -2.14 12.33 -0.77
C LEU A 103 -0.95 13.03 -0.10
N ALA A 104 -0.73 12.76 1.19
CA ALA A 104 0.34 13.37 1.98
C ALA A 104 1.72 13.07 1.39
N LEU A 105 1.95 11.82 0.96
CA LEU A 105 3.19 11.39 0.32
C LEU A 105 3.42 12.11 -1.02
N ILE A 106 2.38 12.22 -1.86
CA ILE A 106 2.49 12.94 -3.14
C ILE A 106 2.82 14.42 -2.89
N LEU A 107 2.12 15.07 -1.96
CA LEU A 107 2.40 16.46 -1.59
C LEU A 107 3.83 16.62 -1.04
N TYR A 108 4.30 15.69 -0.22
CA TYR A 108 5.67 15.69 0.28
C TYR A 108 6.69 15.58 -0.86
N VAL A 109 6.48 14.68 -1.82
CA VAL A 109 7.40 14.52 -2.96
C VAL A 109 7.41 15.76 -3.86
N LEU A 110 6.25 16.37 -4.11
CA LEU A 110 6.13 17.55 -4.97
C LEU A 110 6.69 18.83 -4.35
N TYR A 111 6.44 19.07 -3.07
CA TYR A 111 6.71 20.36 -2.42
C TYR A 111 7.86 20.35 -1.39
N SER A 112 8.36 19.18 -0.99
CA SER A 112 9.49 19.12 -0.06
C SER A 112 10.82 19.31 -0.79
N SER A 113 11.62 20.27 -0.33
CA SER A 113 13.02 20.43 -0.73
C SER A 113 14.01 19.70 0.20
N SER A 114 13.53 18.74 1.00
CA SER A 114 14.36 18.06 1.99
C SER A 114 15.31 17.04 1.35
N LYS A 115 16.52 16.89 1.93
CA LYS A 115 17.46 15.82 1.53
C LYS A 115 16.89 14.42 1.74
N LEU A 116 16.02 14.27 2.74
CA LEU A 116 15.35 13.00 3.04
C LEU A 116 14.47 12.53 1.88
N LYS A 117 13.75 13.45 1.22
CA LYS A 117 12.99 13.14 0.01
C LYS A 117 13.87 12.53 -1.07
N ALA A 118 15.03 13.15 -1.35
CA ALA A 118 15.94 12.67 -2.39
C ALA A 118 16.47 11.27 -2.08
N ILE A 119 16.80 11.00 -0.82
CA ILE A 119 17.29 9.68 -0.38
C ILE A 119 16.19 8.62 -0.47
N LEU A 120 14.99 8.92 0.03
CA LEU A 120 13.91 7.94 0.14
C LEU A 120 13.17 7.69 -1.18
N PHE A 121 12.85 8.75 -1.94
CA PHE A 121 11.97 8.66 -3.11
C PHE A 121 12.69 8.79 -4.45
N GLU A 122 13.80 9.52 -4.51
CA GLU A 122 14.53 9.78 -5.77
C GLU A 122 15.79 8.90 -5.92
N GLY A 123 16.10 8.09 -4.92
CA GLY A 123 17.24 7.17 -4.94
C GLY A 123 17.10 6.10 -6.03
N ARG A 124 18.24 5.69 -6.62
CA ARG A 124 18.29 4.69 -7.70
C ARG A 124 17.55 3.39 -7.35
N PHE A 125 17.67 2.95 -6.10
CA PHE A 125 16.98 1.76 -5.61
C PHE A 125 15.45 1.94 -5.61
N MET A 126 14.94 3.05 -5.08
CA MET A 126 13.50 3.30 -5.02
C MET A 126 12.90 3.46 -6.43
N VAL A 127 13.59 4.20 -7.31
CA VAL A 127 13.18 4.36 -8.71
C VAL A 127 13.16 3.01 -9.44
N TYR A 128 14.16 2.16 -9.22
CA TYR A 128 14.19 0.82 -9.80
C TYR A 128 13.09 -0.09 -9.24
N THR A 129 12.86 -0.07 -7.93
CA THR A 129 11.75 -0.79 -7.30
C THR A 129 10.39 -0.35 -7.87
N GLY A 130 10.20 0.94 -8.14
CA GLY A 130 9.02 1.46 -8.82
C GLY A 130 8.83 0.89 -10.24
N LYS A 131 9.92 0.69 -10.99
CA LYS A 131 9.89 0.09 -12.34
C LYS A 131 9.44 -1.37 -12.33
N ILE A 132 9.87 -2.15 -11.33
CA ILE A 132 9.52 -3.57 -11.21
C ILE A 132 8.27 -3.81 -10.35
N SER A 133 7.59 -2.75 -9.91
CA SER A 133 6.44 -2.81 -8.99
C SER A 133 5.29 -3.66 -9.51
N TYR A 134 5.08 -3.65 -10.83
CA TYR A 134 4.06 -4.47 -11.47
C TYR A 134 4.36 -5.97 -11.31
N GLY A 135 5.60 -6.38 -11.59
CA GLY A 135 6.06 -7.74 -11.31
C GLY A 135 5.93 -8.10 -9.82
N LEU A 136 6.32 -7.20 -8.91
CA LEU A 136 6.21 -7.44 -7.47
C LEU A 136 4.75 -7.74 -7.08
N TYR A 137 3.81 -6.97 -7.61
CA TYR A 137 2.38 -7.18 -7.40
C TYR A 137 1.89 -8.54 -7.94
N ILE A 138 2.37 -9.01 -9.08
CA ILE A 138 1.94 -10.31 -9.61
C ILE A 138 2.55 -11.47 -8.82
N TYR A 139 3.85 -11.43 -8.57
CA TYR A 139 4.58 -12.60 -8.08
C TYR A 139 4.54 -12.76 -6.56
N HIS A 140 4.28 -11.70 -5.79
CA HIS A 140 4.25 -11.85 -4.33
C HIS A 140 3.15 -12.82 -3.85
N TYR A 141 1.96 -12.77 -4.46
CA TYR A 141 0.82 -13.60 -4.06
C TYR A 141 1.08 -15.11 -4.22
N PRO A 142 1.49 -15.63 -5.39
CA PRO A 142 1.80 -17.05 -5.55
C PRO A 142 2.98 -17.49 -4.67
N ILE A 143 3.98 -16.64 -4.46
CA ILE A 143 5.14 -16.97 -3.62
C ILE A 143 4.74 -17.09 -2.15
N ILE A 144 3.91 -16.18 -1.65
CA ILE A 144 3.34 -16.28 -0.30
C ILE A 144 2.53 -17.56 -0.16
N HIS A 145 1.68 -17.88 -1.13
CA HIS A 145 0.91 -19.14 -1.14
C HIS A 145 1.80 -20.39 -1.09
N LEU A 146 2.92 -20.38 -1.81
CA LEU A 146 3.89 -21.48 -1.76
C LEU A 146 4.53 -21.59 -0.36
N ILE A 147 4.91 -20.47 0.24
CA ILE A 147 5.49 -20.44 1.59
C ILE A 147 4.48 -20.97 2.61
N GLU A 148 3.21 -20.56 2.54
CA GLU A 148 2.18 -21.01 3.46
C GLU A 148 1.84 -22.50 3.26
N ARG A 149 1.81 -22.97 2.01
CA ARG A 149 1.49 -24.37 1.69
C ARG A 149 2.59 -25.35 2.11
N TYR A 150 3.86 -24.95 1.98
CA TYR A 150 5.01 -25.83 2.25
C TYR A 150 5.73 -25.51 3.56
N GLY A 151 5.38 -24.40 4.23
CA GLY A 151 6.06 -23.92 5.43
C GLY A 151 5.76 -24.69 6.71
N GLY A 152 4.62 -25.38 6.80
CA GLY A 152 4.24 -26.12 8.02
C GLY A 152 4.11 -25.24 9.27
N GLU A 153 4.18 -25.84 10.47
CA GLU A 153 4.25 -25.10 11.73
C GLU A 153 5.63 -24.44 11.91
N MET A 154 5.76 -23.22 11.40
CA MET A 154 6.99 -22.44 11.51
C MET A 154 7.09 -21.72 12.86
N SER A 155 8.25 -21.82 13.52
CA SER A 155 8.62 -20.91 14.61
C SER A 155 8.67 -19.46 14.10
N ASN A 156 8.57 -18.47 15.00
CA ASN A 156 8.66 -17.05 14.62
C ASN A 156 9.95 -16.72 13.84
N SER A 157 11.07 -17.37 14.16
CA SER A 157 12.34 -17.23 13.43
C SER A 157 12.23 -17.73 11.98
N ASP A 158 11.57 -18.87 11.80
CA ASP A 158 11.45 -19.55 10.50
C ASP A 158 10.47 -18.80 9.60
N ARG A 159 9.47 -18.14 10.20
CA ARG A 159 8.56 -17.23 9.48
C ARG A 159 9.31 -16.02 8.93
N ILE A 160 10.16 -15.38 9.73
CA ILE A 160 10.96 -14.22 9.27
C ILE A 160 11.84 -14.63 8.10
N LEU A 161 12.51 -15.78 8.19
CA LEU A 161 13.35 -16.31 7.11
C LEU A 161 12.51 -16.70 5.89
N GLY A 162 11.36 -17.34 6.07
CA GLY A 162 10.46 -17.74 4.99
C GLY A 162 9.91 -16.55 4.21
N TYR A 163 9.31 -15.57 4.90
CA TYR A 163 8.78 -14.36 4.28
C TYR A 163 9.88 -13.45 3.73
N GLY A 164 11.01 -13.33 4.42
CA GLY A 164 12.18 -12.59 3.93
C GLY A 164 12.76 -13.21 2.65
N GLY A 165 12.90 -14.53 2.62
CA GLY A 165 13.29 -15.29 1.43
C GLY A 165 12.26 -15.17 0.31
N GLY A 166 10.97 -15.21 0.64
CA GLY A 166 9.87 -14.99 -0.30
C GLY A 166 9.90 -13.62 -0.96
N LEU A 167 10.14 -12.57 -0.17
CA LEU A 167 10.28 -11.21 -0.68
C LEU A 167 11.48 -11.09 -1.61
N ALA A 168 12.64 -11.66 -1.22
CA ALA A 168 13.83 -11.69 -2.06
C ALA A 168 13.56 -12.43 -3.38
N LEU A 169 12.92 -13.60 -3.33
CA LEU A 169 12.54 -14.38 -4.51
C LEU A 169 11.58 -13.60 -5.41
N THR A 170 10.58 -12.94 -4.81
CA THR A 170 9.64 -12.08 -5.54
C THR A 170 10.38 -10.95 -6.25
N TYR A 171 11.30 -10.28 -5.57
CA TYR A 171 12.09 -9.19 -6.14
C TYR A 171 12.99 -9.66 -7.28
N MET A 172 13.60 -10.84 -7.15
CA MET A 172 14.41 -11.46 -8.20
C MET A 172 13.57 -11.80 -9.44
N ILE A 173 12.45 -12.50 -9.26
CA ILE A 173 11.55 -12.88 -10.36
C ILE A 173 10.99 -11.63 -11.05
N SER A 174 10.58 -10.62 -10.26
CA SER A 174 10.07 -9.34 -10.79
C SER A 174 11.14 -8.58 -11.58
N SER A 175 12.39 -8.59 -11.11
CA SER A 175 13.51 -7.99 -11.83
C SER A 175 13.79 -8.69 -13.17
N VAL A 176 13.72 -10.02 -13.19
CA VAL A 176 13.87 -10.83 -14.41
C VAL A 176 12.70 -10.55 -15.36
N SER A 177 11.46 -10.56 -14.86
CA SER A 177 10.26 -10.22 -15.62
C SER A 177 10.37 -8.84 -16.28
N TYR A 178 10.77 -7.84 -15.51
CA TYR A 178 10.93 -6.48 -16.00
C TYR A 178 11.93 -6.40 -17.16
N LYS A 179 13.08 -7.08 -17.02
CA LYS A 179 14.14 -7.03 -18.04
C LYS A 179 13.74 -7.71 -19.35
N TYR A 180 13.06 -8.85 -19.28
CA TYR A 180 12.78 -9.69 -20.46
C TYR A 180 11.39 -9.50 -21.07
N PHE A 181 10.40 -9.10 -20.29
CA PHE A 181 9.02 -8.97 -20.74
C PHE A 181 8.55 -7.52 -20.75
N GLU A 182 8.64 -6.82 -19.61
CA GLU A 182 8.05 -5.48 -19.49
C GLU A 182 8.83 -4.42 -20.26
N SER A 183 10.17 -4.42 -20.14
CA SER A 183 11.02 -3.42 -20.79
C SER A 183 10.89 -3.42 -22.32
N PRO A 184 10.91 -4.58 -23.03
CA PRO A 184 10.69 -4.60 -24.48
C PRO A 184 9.30 -4.08 -24.89
N ILE A 185 8.26 -4.37 -24.12
CA ILE A 185 6.89 -3.91 -24.41
C ILE A 185 6.79 -2.40 -24.24
N LEU A 186 7.37 -1.84 -23.17
CA LEU A 186 7.36 -0.40 -22.89
C LEU A 186 8.10 0.39 -23.98
N VAL A 187 9.24 -0.11 -24.46
CA VAL A 187 10.01 0.51 -25.56
C VAL A 187 9.21 0.51 -26.87
N ARG A 188 8.40 -0.51 -27.12
CA ARG A 188 7.51 -0.53 -28.29
C ARG A 188 6.37 0.46 -28.12
N LYS A 189 5.76 0.56 -26.93
CA LYS A 189 4.68 1.53 -26.66
C LYS A 189 5.13 2.97 -26.92
N SER A 190 6.33 3.36 -26.48
CA SER A 190 6.82 4.75 -26.67
C SER A 190 7.07 5.13 -28.13
N ARG A 191 7.03 4.17 -29.07
CA ARG A 191 7.14 4.45 -30.51
C ARG A 191 5.80 4.74 -31.18
N TYR A 192 4.67 4.42 -30.53
CA TYR A 192 3.32 4.51 -31.10
C TYR A 192 2.36 5.41 -30.30
N SER A 193 2.88 6.17 -29.34
CA SER A 193 2.13 7.12 -28.50
C SER A 193 2.71 8.51 -28.62
#